data_AF-A0A960V8T6-F1
#
_entry.id   AF-A0A960V8T6-F1
#
_cell.length_a   1.000
_cell.length_b   1.000
_cell.length_c   1.000
_cell.angle_alpha   90.00
_cell.angle_beta   90.00
_cell.angle_gamma   90.00
#
_symmetry.space_group_name_H-M   'P 1'
#
loop_
_entity.id
_entity.type
_entity.pdbx_description
1 polymer ?
#
loop_
_entity_poly.entity_id
_entity_poly.type
_entity_poly.pdbx_seq_one_letter_code
_entity_poly.pdbx_strand_id
1 'polypeptide(L)'
;MSEVSSSKEEAYINTLNLVAGVAQNDSVTHVLESITQIEEDLKLKDAILIEMDKSRIFPDAFMKIITLLKFIQSEKEEINAHYEEAIERYDTINKLTSKGRPTEDEAKIRKTLTDFILKIESLYETHFKADEGIIKELARHMNELNIRERGIDKDLLNYKISSRVAAQIQQHINSILETYFQYKKNKGIMKRLVKISNYIIEDAEKKL
;
A
#
# COMPACT_ATOMS: atom_id res chain seq x y z
N MET A 1 21.64 20.19 -7.94
CA MET A 1 20.17 20.20 -8.16
C MET A 1 19.77 19.56 -9.50
N SER A 2 20.64 19.48 -10.51
CA SER A 2 20.34 18.83 -11.81
C SER A 2 20.39 17.30 -11.78
N GLU A 3 21.27 16.69 -10.98
CA GLU A 3 21.45 15.22 -10.96
C GLU A 3 20.27 14.48 -10.29
N VAL A 4 19.73 15.00 -9.19
CA VAL A 4 18.58 14.41 -8.47
C VAL A 4 17.28 14.48 -9.29
N SER A 5 17.14 15.52 -10.13
CA SER A 5 15.99 15.63 -11.04
C SER A 5 16.05 14.60 -12.17
N SER A 6 17.25 14.26 -12.66
CA SER A 6 17.42 13.23 -13.70
C SER A 6 17.15 11.83 -13.17
N SER A 7 17.64 11.50 -11.97
CA SER A 7 17.47 10.16 -11.39
C SER A 7 16.00 9.84 -11.09
N LYS A 8 15.24 10.83 -10.63
CA LYS A 8 13.80 10.67 -10.35
C LYS A 8 12.99 10.42 -11.63
N GLU A 9 13.22 11.23 -12.67
CA GLU A 9 12.56 11.05 -13.97
C GLU A 9 12.88 9.69 -14.58
N GLU A 10 14.14 9.25 -14.48
CA GLU A 10 14.58 7.92 -14.89
C GLU A 10 13.84 6.81 -14.11
N ALA A 11 13.63 6.96 -12.80
CA ALA A 11 12.85 6.01 -12.02
C ALA A 11 11.41 5.89 -12.52
N TYR A 12 10.73 7.02 -12.82
CA TYR A 12 9.39 7.00 -13.40
C TYR A 12 9.36 6.35 -14.79
N ILE A 13 10.33 6.67 -15.65
CA ILE A 13 10.45 6.07 -16.99
C ILE A 13 10.63 4.55 -16.86
N ASN A 14 11.49 4.09 -15.95
CA ASN A 14 11.71 2.67 -15.68
C ASN A 14 10.41 1.99 -15.21
N THR A 15 9.68 2.60 -14.27
CA THR A 15 8.38 2.08 -13.82
C THR A 15 7.39 1.99 -14.98
N LEU A 16 7.28 3.02 -15.83
CA LEU A 16 6.36 2.98 -16.96
C LEU A 16 6.77 1.94 -18.01
N ASN A 17 8.06 1.68 -18.20
CA ASN A 17 8.53 0.59 -19.06
C ASN A 17 8.06 -0.78 -18.52
N LEU A 18 8.07 -0.96 -17.20
CA LEU A 18 7.52 -2.17 -16.57
C LEU A 18 6.00 -2.24 -16.76
N VAL A 19 5.26 -1.15 -16.54
CA VAL A 19 3.80 -1.09 -16.77
C VAL A 19 3.46 -1.47 -18.22
N ALA A 20 4.17 -0.93 -19.21
CA ALA A 20 3.97 -1.25 -20.63
C ALA A 20 4.25 -2.72 -20.97
N GLY A 21 5.03 -3.42 -20.14
CA GLY A 21 5.33 -4.83 -20.28
C GLY A 21 4.28 -5.78 -19.69
N VAL A 22 3.33 -5.27 -18.88
CA VAL A 22 2.33 -6.10 -18.18
C VAL A 22 1.28 -6.64 -19.16
N ALA A 23 1.18 -7.96 -19.27
CA ALA A 23 0.07 -8.63 -19.93
C ALA A 23 -1.10 -8.89 -18.96
N GLN A 24 -2.27 -9.27 -19.50
CA GLN A 24 -3.51 -9.43 -18.72
C GLN A 24 -3.39 -10.42 -17.54
N ASN A 25 -2.59 -11.49 -17.70
CA ASN A 25 -2.41 -12.55 -16.70
C ASN A 25 -1.12 -12.40 -15.89
N ASP A 26 -0.35 -11.33 -16.12
CA ASP A 26 0.90 -11.12 -15.41
C ASP A 26 0.62 -10.58 -14.00
N SER A 27 1.50 -10.95 -13.07
CA SER A 27 1.56 -10.29 -11.78
C SER A 27 2.14 -8.88 -11.93
N VAL A 28 1.59 -7.93 -11.17
CA VAL A 28 2.07 -6.54 -11.12
C VAL A 28 3.12 -6.30 -10.02
N THR A 29 3.54 -7.33 -9.29
CA THR A 29 4.44 -7.18 -8.13
C THR A 29 5.72 -6.42 -8.46
N HIS A 30 6.37 -6.73 -9.59
CA HIS A 30 7.60 -6.06 -10.02
C HIS A 30 7.39 -4.57 -10.35
N VAL A 31 6.21 -4.19 -10.84
CA VAL A 31 5.82 -2.78 -11.03
C VAL A 31 5.69 -2.10 -9.67
N LEU A 32 5.01 -2.73 -8.72
CA LEU A 32 4.84 -2.20 -7.36
C LEU A 32 6.17 -2.04 -6.63
N GLU A 33 7.07 -3.01 -6.75
CA GLU A 33 8.45 -2.93 -6.24
C GLU A 33 9.20 -1.75 -6.87
N SER A 34 9.08 -1.54 -8.18
CA SER A 34 9.68 -0.37 -8.84
C SER A 34 9.10 0.94 -8.32
N ILE A 35 7.78 1.00 -8.08
CA ILE A 35 7.12 2.18 -7.50
C ILE A 35 7.68 2.50 -6.13
N THR A 36 7.88 1.52 -5.25
CA THR A 36 8.41 1.78 -3.90
C THR A 36 9.85 2.31 -3.91
N GLN A 37 10.62 2.10 -4.97
CA GLN A 37 11.97 2.66 -5.10
C GLN A 37 12.01 4.11 -5.61
N ILE A 38 10.89 4.69 -6.06
CA ILE A 38 10.86 6.09 -6.50
C ILE A 38 11.07 7.02 -5.30
N GLU A 39 12.07 7.90 -5.40
CA GLU A 39 12.30 8.96 -4.41
C GLU A 39 11.24 10.06 -4.54
N GLU A 40 10.37 10.17 -3.54
CA GLU A 40 9.30 11.18 -3.47
C GLU A 40 9.28 11.91 -2.13
N ASP A 41 8.93 13.20 -2.15
CA ASP A 41 8.69 13.95 -0.91
C ASP A 41 7.30 13.61 -0.38
N LEU A 42 7.26 12.75 0.64
CA LEU A 42 6.03 12.27 1.25
C LEU A 42 5.44 13.23 2.28
N LYS A 43 6.07 14.38 2.57
CA LYS A 43 5.61 15.30 3.64
C LYS A 43 4.18 15.78 3.45
N LEU A 44 3.77 16.01 2.21
CA LEU A 44 2.44 16.52 1.87
C LEU A 44 1.45 15.42 1.47
N LYS A 45 1.83 14.13 1.54
CA LYS A 45 0.99 13.02 1.08
C LYS A 45 -0.40 13.05 1.72
N ASP A 46 -0.47 13.24 3.04
CA ASP A 46 -1.73 13.23 3.78
C ASP A 46 -2.67 14.36 3.32
N ALA A 47 -2.14 15.58 3.15
CA ALA A 47 -2.92 16.72 2.71
C ALA A 47 -3.47 16.52 1.29
N ILE A 48 -2.63 15.99 0.39
CA ILE A 48 -3.00 15.70 -1.00
C ILE A 48 -4.10 14.63 -1.06
N LEU A 49 -3.95 13.54 -0.30
CA LEU A 49 -4.93 12.44 -0.30
C LEU A 49 -6.26 12.84 0.34
N ILE A 50 -6.23 13.67 1.40
CA ILE A 50 -7.45 14.24 2.01
C ILE A 50 -8.17 15.15 1.01
N GLU A 51 -7.45 16.02 0.31
CA GLU A 51 -8.07 16.91 -0.68
C GLU A 51 -8.63 16.12 -1.87
N MET A 52 -7.94 15.05 -2.30
CA MET A 52 -8.42 14.16 -3.35
C MET A 52 -9.72 13.46 -2.96
N ASP A 53 -9.83 12.96 -1.73
CA ASP A 53 -11.07 12.31 -1.25
C ASP A 53 -12.25 13.30 -1.13
N LYS A 54 -11.97 14.55 -0.73
CA LYS A 54 -12.98 15.60 -0.63
C LYS A 54 -13.45 16.11 -2.00
N SER A 55 -12.51 16.49 -2.85
CA SER A 55 -12.79 17.08 -4.16
C SER A 55 -13.25 16.06 -5.18
N ARG A 56 -12.92 14.77 -4.98
CA ARG A 56 -13.11 13.69 -5.96
C ARG A 56 -12.43 13.98 -7.30
N ILE A 57 -11.36 14.77 -7.28
CA ILE A 57 -10.53 15.06 -8.45
C ILE A 57 -9.33 14.12 -8.44
N PHE A 58 -9.34 13.14 -9.36
CA PHE A 58 -8.32 12.10 -9.43
C PHE A 58 -7.23 12.44 -10.44
N PRO A 59 -6.00 11.94 -10.24
CA PRO A 59 -4.91 12.15 -11.19
C PRO A 59 -5.20 11.48 -12.53
N ASP A 60 -4.93 12.21 -13.62
CA ASP A 60 -5.14 11.78 -15.00
C ASP A 60 -3.83 11.64 -15.80
N ALA A 61 -2.68 11.99 -15.23
CA ALA A 61 -1.38 11.87 -15.87
C ALA A 61 -0.60 10.67 -15.32
N PHE A 62 0.17 9.98 -16.18
CA PHE A 62 0.94 8.78 -15.78
C PHE A 62 1.76 9.01 -14.51
N MET A 63 2.64 10.01 -14.51
CA MET A 63 3.47 10.32 -13.34
C MET A 63 2.64 10.58 -12.09
N LYS A 64 1.52 11.30 -12.20
CA LYS A 64 0.64 11.61 -11.06
C LYS A 64 -0.06 10.36 -10.52
N ILE A 65 -0.46 9.43 -11.39
CA ILE A 65 -1.09 8.16 -10.99
C ILE A 65 -0.05 7.28 -10.29
N ILE A 66 1.16 7.16 -10.86
CA ILE A 66 2.27 6.43 -10.22
C ILE A 66 2.64 7.06 -8.86
N THR A 67 2.64 8.39 -8.75
CA THR A 67 2.88 9.10 -7.49
C THR A 67 1.79 8.81 -6.45
N LEU A 68 0.52 8.75 -6.86
CA LEU A 68 -0.57 8.34 -5.98
C LEU A 68 -0.32 6.92 -5.44
N LEU A 69 0.02 5.96 -6.30
CA LEU A 69 0.36 4.60 -5.86
C LEU A 69 1.53 4.60 -4.86
N LYS A 70 2.60 5.36 -5.13
CA LYS A 70 3.73 5.53 -4.20
C LYS A 70 3.28 6.05 -2.83
N PHE A 71 2.39 7.05 -2.79
CA PHE A 71 1.87 7.57 -1.53
C PHE A 71 1.11 6.50 -0.74
N ILE A 72 0.24 5.73 -1.39
CA ILE A 72 -0.52 4.68 -0.70
C ILE A 72 0.40 3.54 -0.26
N GLN A 73 1.36 3.12 -1.09
CA GLN A 73 2.33 2.09 -0.71
C GLN A 73 3.17 2.49 0.50
N SER A 74 3.57 3.77 0.61
CA SER A 74 4.29 4.23 1.80
C SER A 74 3.48 4.05 3.09
N GLU A 75 2.16 4.24 3.04
CA GLU A 75 1.31 4.02 4.22
C GLU A 75 1.13 2.52 4.52
N LYS A 76 1.07 1.69 3.47
CA LYS A 76 1.07 0.22 3.60
C LYS A 76 2.34 -0.28 4.29
N GLU A 77 3.52 0.23 3.91
CA GLU A 77 4.80 -0.11 4.55
C GLU A 77 4.80 0.26 6.04
N GLU A 78 4.29 1.46 6.38
CA GLU A 78 4.21 1.93 7.75
C GLU A 78 3.27 1.08 8.62
N ILE A 79 2.14 0.61 8.09
CA ILE A 79 1.26 -0.29 8.82
C ILE A 79 1.82 -1.72 8.88
N ASN A 80 2.55 -2.16 7.85
CA ASN A 80 3.15 -3.49 7.81
C ASN A 80 4.13 -3.73 8.95
N ALA A 81 4.95 -2.74 9.30
CA ALA A 81 5.84 -2.85 10.46
C ALA A 81 5.09 -3.20 11.75
N HIS A 82 3.93 -2.59 11.98
CA HIS A 82 3.11 -2.87 13.17
C HIS A 82 2.33 -4.18 13.07
N TYR A 83 2.03 -4.63 11.85
CA TYR A 83 1.38 -5.91 11.60
C TYR A 83 2.33 -7.06 11.94
N GLU A 84 3.59 -6.99 11.49
CA GLU A 84 4.63 -7.98 11.84
C GLU A 84 4.85 -8.04 13.36
N GLU A 85 4.94 -6.89 14.03
CA GLU A 85 5.00 -6.84 15.50
C GLU A 85 3.77 -7.52 16.14
N ALA A 86 2.57 -7.28 15.62
CA ALA A 86 1.35 -7.89 16.15
C ALA A 86 1.34 -9.42 15.97
N ILE A 87 1.85 -9.94 14.86
CA ILE A 87 2.02 -11.38 14.63
C ILE A 87 3.01 -11.96 15.64
N GLU A 88 4.18 -11.34 15.82
CA GLU A 88 5.19 -11.82 16.75
C GLU A 88 4.65 -11.91 18.19
N ARG A 89 3.86 -10.89 18.59
CA ARG A 89 3.20 -10.88 19.91
C ARG A 89 2.09 -11.92 20.01
N TYR A 90 1.30 -12.09 18.96
CA TYR A 90 0.29 -13.16 18.90
C TYR A 90 0.94 -14.54 19.10
N ASP A 91 2.03 -14.83 18.38
CA ASP A 91 2.74 -16.11 18.48
C ASP A 91 3.32 -16.33 19.87
N THR A 92 3.87 -15.28 20.48
CA THR A 92 4.41 -15.33 21.84
C THR A 92 3.32 -15.63 22.86
N ILE A 93 2.20 -14.91 22.81
CA ILE A 93 1.04 -15.15 23.69
C ILE A 93 0.51 -16.56 23.45
N ASN A 94 0.40 -17.01 22.20
CA ASN A 94 -0.08 -18.35 21.87
C ASN A 94 0.80 -19.44 22.52
N LYS A 95 2.13 -19.29 22.46
CA LYS A 95 3.11 -20.19 23.12
C LYS A 95 3.02 -20.15 24.65
N LEU A 96 2.74 -19.00 25.26
CA LEU A 96 2.54 -18.91 26.71
C LEU A 96 1.28 -19.66 27.13
N THR A 97 0.20 -19.48 26.36
CA THR A 97 -1.10 -20.10 26.64
C THR A 97 -1.20 -21.58 26.30
N SER A 98 -0.23 -22.16 25.59
CA SER A 98 -0.23 -23.59 25.26
C SER A 98 0.28 -24.47 26.40
N LYS A 99 0.98 -23.89 27.38
CA LYS A 99 1.57 -24.60 28.53
C LYS A 99 0.63 -24.73 29.73
N GLY A 100 -0.55 -24.12 29.71
CA GLY A 100 -1.51 -24.10 30.81
C GLY A 100 -2.85 -23.48 30.44
N ARG A 101 -3.78 -23.37 31.39
CA ARG A 101 -5.04 -22.67 31.16
C ARG A 101 -4.75 -21.16 31.05
N PRO A 102 -5.10 -20.50 29.92
CA PRO A 102 -4.84 -19.08 29.76
C PRO A 102 -5.62 -18.25 30.77
N THR A 103 -5.04 -17.13 31.19
CA THR A 103 -5.79 -16.10 31.91
C THR A 103 -6.86 -15.46 31.00
N GLU A 104 -7.84 -14.79 31.60
CA GLU A 104 -8.88 -14.09 30.82
C GLU A 104 -8.26 -13.01 29.90
N ASP A 105 -7.28 -12.28 30.42
CA ASP A 105 -6.58 -11.23 29.68
C ASP A 105 -5.78 -11.80 28.51
N GLU A 106 -5.03 -12.90 28.71
CA GLU A 106 -4.32 -13.62 27.64
C GLU A 106 -5.27 -14.10 26.53
N ALA A 107 -6.39 -14.71 26.90
CA ALA A 107 -7.38 -15.19 25.94
C ALA A 107 -8.01 -14.03 25.15
N LYS A 108 -8.32 -12.92 25.82
CA LYS A 108 -8.93 -11.74 25.23
C LYS A 108 -7.98 -11.01 24.28
N ILE A 109 -6.71 -10.80 24.69
CA ILE A 109 -5.74 -10.15 23.81
C ILE A 109 -5.41 -11.02 22.61
N ARG A 110 -5.27 -12.35 22.79
CA ARG A 110 -4.99 -13.29 21.70
C ARG A 110 -6.09 -13.22 20.64
N LYS A 111 -7.36 -13.29 21.06
CA LYS A 111 -8.51 -13.14 20.14
C LYS A 111 -8.50 -11.77 19.44
N THR A 112 -8.28 -10.70 20.20
CA THR A 112 -8.29 -9.34 19.65
C THR A 112 -7.18 -9.14 18.62
N LEU A 113 -5.97 -9.67 18.87
CA LEU A 113 -4.88 -9.69 17.90
C LEU A 113 -5.26 -10.48 16.65
N THR A 114 -5.82 -11.69 16.78
CA THR A 114 -6.28 -12.48 15.64
C THR A 114 -7.28 -11.72 14.78
N ASP A 115 -8.33 -11.16 15.38
CA ASP A 115 -9.37 -10.40 14.67
C ASP A 115 -8.75 -9.20 13.93
N PHE A 116 -7.76 -8.55 14.54
CA PHE A 116 -7.11 -7.38 13.95
C PHE A 116 -6.12 -7.74 12.83
N ILE A 117 -5.35 -8.83 12.98
CA ILE A 117 -4.45 -9.38 11.95
C ILE A 117 -5.27 -9.70 10.70
N LEU A 118 -6.35 -10.48 10.84
CA LEU A 118 -7.24 -10.85 9.73
C LEU A 118 -7.85 -9.60 9.05
N LYS A 119 -8.19 -8.58 9.84
CA LYS A 119 -8.68 -7.31 9.30
C LYS A 119 -7.63 -6.60 8.45
N ILE A 120 -6.38 -6.55 8.90
CA ILE A 120 -5.29 -5.91 8.13
C ILE A 120 -4.98 -6.71 6.86
N GLU A 121 -4.98 -8.04 6.92
CA GLU A 121 -4.81 -8.90 5.75
C GLU A 121 -5.89 -8.66 4.69
N SER A 122 -7.15 -8.54 5.11
CA SER A 122 -8.25 -8.18 4.21
C SER A 122 -8.06 -6.81 3.54
N LEU A 123 -7.48 -5.84 4.26
CA LEU A 123 -7.10 -4.55 3.67
C LEU A 123 -5.94 -4.69 2.67
N TYR A 124 -4.94 -5.54 2.94
CA TYR A 124 -3.86 -5.82 1.99
C TYR A 124 -4.38 -6.44 0.69
N GLU A 125 -5.31 -7.39 0.78
CA GLU A 125 -5.94 -7.98 -0.40
C GLU A 125 -6.73 -6.94 -1.22
N THR A 126 -7.48 -6.09 -0.54
CA THR A 126 -8.27 -5.03 -1.19
C THR A 126 -7.37 -4.03 -1.90
N HIS A 127 -6.32 -3.58 -1.22
CA HIS A 127 -5.29 -2.70 -1.79
C HIS A 127 -4.63 -3.36 -3.01
N PHE A 128 -4.15 -4.60 -2.89
CA PHE A 128 -3.46 -5.29 -3.98
C PHE A 128 -4.35 -5.43 -5.22
N LYS A 129 -5.62 -5.78 -5.06
CA LYS A 129 -6.58 -5.86 -6.18
C LYS A 129 -6.80 -4.50 -6.85
N ALA A 130 -6.82 -3.43 -6.07
CA ALA A 130 -7.00 -2.08 -6.60
C ALA A 130 -5.74 -1.59 -7.34
N ASP A 131 -4.55 -1.81 -6.78
CA ASP A 131 -3.26 -1.56 -7.43
C ASP A 131 -3.16 -2.30 -8.77
N GLU A 132 -3.46 -3.59 -8.75
CA GLU A 132 -3.45 -4.45 -9.94
C GLU A 132 -4.42 -3.94 -11.00
N GLY A 133 -5.64 -3.55 -10.61
CA GLY A 133 -6.63 -2.97 -11.51
C GLY A 133 -6.13 -1.69 -12.19
N ILE A 134 -5.51 -0.78 -11.43
CA ILE A 134 -4.94 0.46 -11.98
C ILE A 134 -3.82 0.13 -12.97
N ILE A 135 -2.86 -0.69 -12.58
CA ILE A 135 -1.68 -1.00 -13.40
C ILE A 135 -2.10 -1.70 -14.70
N LYS A 136 -3.02 -2.66 -14.64
CA LYS A 136 -3.49 -3.37 -15.84
C LYS A 136 -4.25 -2.46 -16.81
N GLU A 137 -5.02 -1.50 -16.29
CA GLU A 137 -5.69 -0.51 -17.12
C GLU A 137 -4.72 0.48 -17.77
N LEU A 138 -3.69 0.91 -17.04
CA LEU A 138 -2.60 1.70 -17.62
C LEU A 138 -1.85 0.92 -18.69
N ALA A 139 -1.48 -0.33 -18.42
CA ALA A 139 -0.79 -1.20 -19.38
C ALA A 139 -1.61 -1.39 -20.67
N ARG A 140 -2.91 -1.65 -20.54
CA ARG A 140 -3.83 -1.73 -21.68
C ARG A 140 -3.85 -0.44 -22.48
N HIS A 141 -3.97 0.71 -21.81
CA HIS A 141 -3.96 1.99 -22.49
C HIS A 141 -2.64 2.25 -23.22
N MET A 142 -1.51 1.88 -22.62
CA MET A 142 -0.20 2.04 -23.23
C MET A 142 0.00 1.16 -24.46
N ASN A 143 -0.55 -0.05 -24.43
CA ASN A 143 -0.57 -0.97 -25.57
C ASN A 143 -1.43 -0.44 -26.71
N GLU A 144 -2.61 0.11 -26.44
CA GLU A 144 -3.46 0.75 -27.47
C GLU A 144 -2.77 1.93 -28.17
N LEU A 145 -1.87 2.62 -27.47
CA LEU A 145 -1.09 3.74 -28.00
C LEU A 145 0.22 3.31 -28.67
N ASN A 146 0.54 2.00 -28.67
CA ASN A 146 1.81 1.45 -29.12
C ASN A 146 3.03 2.15 -28.48
N ILE A 147 2.91 2.54 -27.20
CA ILE A 147 3.95 3.31 -26.49
C ILE A 147 5.27 2.52 -26.44
N ARG A 148 5.21 1.19 -26.27
CA ARG A 148 6.39 0.33 -26.20
C ARG A 148 7.25 0.37 -27.46
N GLU A 149 6.63 0.52 -28.64
CA GLU A 149 7.34 0.60 -29.91
C GLU A 149 7.97 1.98 -30.14
N ARG A 150 7.39 3.03 -29.54
CA ARG A 150 7.84 4.42 -29.67
C ARG A 150 8.93 4.80 -28.66
N GLY A 151 9.09 4.01 -27.60
CA GLY A 151 9.94 4.33 -26.46
C GLY A 151 9.24 5.25 -25.48
N ILE A 152 9.58 5.10 -24.20
CA ILE A 152 9.09 5.95 -23.11
C ILE A 152 10.15 6.99 -22.79
N ASP A 153 9.78 8.26 -22.89
CA ASP A 153 10.62 9.40 -22.59
C ASP A 153 9.98 10.34 -21.54
N LYS A 154 10.63 11.47 -21.29
CA LYS A 154 10.19 12.47 -20.31
C LYS A 154 8.85 13.11 -20.69
N ASP A 155 8.55 13.24 -21.98
CA ASP A 155 7.30 13.86 -22.44
C ASP A 155 6.10 12.98 -22.11
N LEU A 156 6.31 11.65 -22.17
CA LEU A 156 5.32 10.65 -21.79
C LEU A 156 4.97 10.64 -20.30
N LEU A 157 5.85 11.12 -19.41
CA LEU A 157 5.57 11.18 -17.96
C LEU A 157 4.32 12.02 -17.65
N ASN A 158 4.15 13.12 -18.37
CA ASN A 158 3.05 14.06 -18.19
C ASN A 158 1.86 13.77 -19.12
N TYR A 159 1.92 12.68 -19.89
CA TYR A 159 0.84 12.28 -20.76
C TYR A 159 -0.42 12.01 -19.95
N LYS A 160 -1.51 12.64 -20.39
CA LYS A 160 -2.84 12.47 -19.80
C LYS A 160 -3.55 11.28 -20.43
N ILE A 161 -3.98 10.35 -19.60
CA ILE A 161 -4.80 9.22 -20.04
C ILE A 161 -6.13 9.71 -20.59
N SER A 162 -6.72 8.92 -21.48
CA SER A 162 -8.06 9.21 -21.99
C SER A 162 -9.10 9.23 -20.87
N SER A 163 -10.18 10.01 -21.04
CA SER A 163 -11.31 10.04 -20.09
C SER A 163 -11.92 8.66 -19.82
N ARG A 164 -11.92 7.79 -20.83
CA ARG A 164 -12.33 6.39 -20.70
C ARG A 164 -11.48 5.65 -19.67
N VAL A 165 -10.16 5.73 -19.79
CA VAL A 165 -9.22 5.06 -18.87
C VAL A 165 -9.32 5.67 -17.49
N ALA A 166 -9.43 7.00 -17.40
CA ALA A 166 -9.66 7.70 -16.12
C ALA A 166 -10.90 7.17 -15.40
N ALA A 167 -12.02 6.99 -16.11
CA ALA A 167 -13.25 6.42 -15.55
C ALA A 167 -13.08 4.95 -15.12
N GLN A 168 -12.27 4.16 -15.84
CA GLN A 168 -12.01 2.76 -15.52
C GLN A 168 -11.14 2.60 -14.26
N ILE A 169 -10.13 3.44 -14.09
CA ILE A 169 -9.27 3.40 -12.89
C ILE A 169 -9.92 4.05 -11.67
N GLN A 170 -10.92 4.93 -11.86
CA GLN A 170 -11.55 5.69 -10.77
C GLN A 170 -12.08 4.82 -9.63
N GLN A 171 -12.72 3.69 -9.93
CA GLN A 171 -13.22 2.77 -8.89
C GLN A 171 -12.07 2.20 -8.05
N HIS A 172 -10.95 1.89 -8.69
CA HIS A 172 -9.75 1.39 -8.02
C HIS A 172 -9.08 2.50 -7.20
N ILE A 173 -9.03 3.73 -7.72
CA ILE A 173 -8.55 4.90 -6.98
C ILE A 173 -9.38 5.14 -5.71
N ASN A 174 -10.71 5.05 -5.78
CA ASN A 174 -11.55 5.14 -4.58
C ASN A 174 -11.23 4.03 -3.57
N SER A 175 -11.00 2.81 -4.05
CA SER A 175 -10.68 1.67 -3.19
C SER A 175 -9.32 1.82 -2.48
N ILE A 176 -8.27 2.31 -3.17
CA ILE A 176 -6.98 2.59 -2.52
C ILE A 176 -7.07 3.76 -1.54
N LEU A 177 -7.88 4.79 -1.82
CA LEU A 177 -8.10 5.90 -0.89
C LEU A 177 -8.82 5.45 0.38
N GLU A 178 -9.88 4.64 0.24
CA GLU A 178 -10.56 4.04 1.39
C GLU A 178 -9.59 3.20 2.22
N THR A 179 -8.80 2.37 1.56
CA THR A 179 -7.80 1.52 2.22
C THR A 179 -6.74 2.35 2.95
N TYR A 180 -6.27 3.44 2.36
CA TYR A 180 -5.37 4.39 3.01
C TYR A 180 -5.95 4.95 4.31
N PHE A 181 -7.20 5.43 4.31
CA PHE A 181 -7.82 5.94 5.53
C PHE A 181 -8.04 4.84 6.57
N GLN A 182 -8.33 3.62 6.13
CA GLN A 182 -8.36 2.46 7.04
C GLN A 182 -6.98 2.18 7.64
N TYR A 183 -5.89 2.24 6.87
CA TYR A 183 -4.55 2.09 7.43
C TYR A 183 -4.27 3.15 8.50
N LYS A 184 -4.52 4.43 8.21
CA LYS A 184 -4.35 5.53 9.17
C LYS A 184 -5.12 5.29 10.47
N LYS A 185 -6.39 4.87 10.35
CA LYS A 185 -7.24 4.57 11.50
C LYS A 185 -6.72 3.38 12.31
N ASN A 186 -6.33 2.30 11.63
CA ASN A 186 -5.97 1.04 12.27
C ASN A 186 -4.54 1.05 12.84
N LYS A 187 -3.63 1.87 12.30
CA LYS A 187 -2.26 2.04 12.79
C LYS A 187 -2.19 2.37 14.27
N GLY A 188 -2.99 3.35 14.72
CA GLY A 188 -3.03 3.73 16.14
C GLY A 188 -3.64 2.65 17.05
N ILE A 189 -4.53 1.81 16.52
CA ILE A 189 -5.09 0.67 17.24
C ILE A 189 -4.02 -0.42 17.39
N MET A 190 -3.31 -0.75 16.29
CA MET A 190 -2.29 -1.79 16.30
C MET A 190 -1.14 -1.48 17.26
N LYS A 191 -0.65 -0.24 17.27
CA LYS A 191 0.34 0.22 18.27
C LYS A 191 -0.11 -0.02 19.71
N ARG A 192 -1.40 0.24 20.01
CA ARG A 192 -1.96 0.02 21.35
C ARG A 192 -2.08 -1.47 21.66
N LEU A 193 -2.49 -2.29 20.70
CA LEU A 193 -2.56 -3.74 20.87
C LEU A 193 -1.17 -4.31 21.18
N VAL A 194 -0.15 -3.96 20.39
CA VAL A 194 1.25 -4.37 20.65
C VAL A 194 1.69 -3.97 22.07
N LYS A 195 1.39 -2.74 22.50
CA LYS A 195 1.72 -2.29 23.87
C LYS A 195 1.01 -3.11 24.95
N ILE A 196 -0.28 -3.39 24.78
CA ILE A 196 -1.05 -4.21 25.73
C ILE A 196 -0.49 -5.63 25.77
N SER A 197 -0.18 -6.20 24.60
CA SER A 197 0.43 -7.52 24.49
C SER A 197 1.77 -7.61 25.22
N ASN A 198 2.63 -6.58 25.13
CA ASN A 198 3.89 -6.54 25.89
C ASN A 198 3.63 -6.65 27.39
N TYR A 199 2.69 -5.88 27.94
CA TYR A 199 2.37 -5.97 29.37
C TYR A 199 1.87 -7.35 29.80
N ILE A 200 1.06 -8.01 28.95
CA ILE A 200 0.55 -9.35 29.25
C ILE A 200 1.68 -10.39 29.20
N ILE A 201 2.59 -10.28 28.21
CA ILE A 201 3.76 -11.15 28.11
C ILE A 201 4.67 -10.97 29.33
N GLU A 202 5.00 -9.73 29.68
CA GLU A 202 5.84 -9.43 30.86
C GLU A 202 5.23 -9.94 32.18
N ASP A 203 3.91 -9.85 32.34
CA ASP A 203 3.21 -10.37 33.53
C ASP A 203 3.22 -11.91 33.57
N ALA A 204 3.04 -12.56 32.42
CA ALA A 204 3.10 -14.02 32.32
C ALA A 204 4.51 -14.56 32.58
N GLU A 205 5.55 -13.88 32.09
CA GLU A 205 6.95 -14.26 32.33
C GLU A 205 7.37 -14.14 33.80
N LYS A 206 6.83 -13.15 34.54
CA LYS A 206 7.09 -13.02 35.99
C LYS A 206 6.47 -14.11 36.84
N LYS A 207 5.51 -14.86 36.29
CA LYS A 207 4.80 -15.95 36.97
C LYS A 207 5.45 -17.33 36.73
N LEU A 208 6.45 -17.41 35.85
CA LEU A 208 7.25 -18.60 35.55
C LEU A 208 8.49 -18.67 36.45
#